data_AF-A0AA48M4V6-F1
#
_entry.id   AF-A0AA48M4V6-F1
#
_cell.length_a   1.000
_cell.length_b   1.000
_cell.length_c   1.000
_cell.angle_alpha   90.00
_cell.angle_beta   90.00
_cell.angle_gamma   90.00
#
_symmetry.space_group_name_H-M   'P 1'
#
loop_
_entity.id
_entity.type
_entity.pdbx_description
1 polymer ?
#
loop_
_entity_poly.entity_id
_entity_poly.type
_entity_poly.pdbx_seq_one_letter_code
_entity_poly.pdbx_strand_id
1 'polypeptide(L)'
;MTAFTFEYSHMGEKPIVSETIDIGHPLEVWCHVEALALRLGERPGAFIRVRDDKGQAVVRTGVATALASIETCGCKGCPLKNRAPGGAAAIPAPCRYKAPCACGPEGGETH
;
A
#
# COMPACT_ATOMS: atom_id res chain seq x y z
N MET A 1 14.60 6.14 -9.67
CA MET A 1 13.52 5.15 -9.55
C MET A 1 14.17 3.85 -9.16
N THR A 2 13.56 3.12 -8.22
CA THR A 2 14.04 1.83 -7.73
C THR A 2 12.93 0.82 -7.93
N ALA A 3 13.26 -0.32 -8.54
CA ALA A 3 12.31 -1.40 -8.74
C ALA A 3 12.03 -2.11 -7.41
N PHE A 4 10.76 -2.32 -7.10
CA PHE A 4 10.31 -3.12 -5.97
C PHE A 4 9.38 -4.23 -6.45
N THR A 5 9.54 -5.43 -5.89
CA THR A 5 8.67 -6.57 -6.18
C THR A 5 7.68 -6.74 -5.04
N PHE A 6 6.39 -6.63 -5.33
CA PHE A 6 5.28 -6.81 -4.42
C PHE A 6 4.67 -8.19 -4.60
N GLU A 7 4.68 -8.97 -3.53
CA GLU A 7 4.20 -10.35 -3.49
C GLU A 7 3.01 -10.45 -2.53
N TYR A 8 1.90 -11.01 -2.98
CA TYR A 8 0.79 -11.44 -2.11
C TYR A 8 0.82 -12.96 -1.99
N SER A 9 0.89 -13.44 -0.76
CA SER A 9 0.92 -14.87 -0.44
C SER A 9 -0.12 -15.21 0.61
N HIS A 10 -0.56 -16.46 0.59
CA HIS A 10 -1.45 -17.06 1.58
C HIS A 10 -0.73 -18.26 2.22
N MET A 11 -0.76 -18.37 3.56
CA MET A 11 -0.29 -19.56 4.29
C MET A 11 1.13 -20.08 3.95
N GLY A 12 2.05 -19.20 3.53
CA GLY A 12 3.41 -19.60 3.14
C GLY A 12 3.51 -20.30 1.78
N GLU A 13 2.40 -20.32 1.03
CA GLU A 13 2.34 -20.80 -0.34
C GLU A 13 3.08 -19.84 -1.30
N LYS A 14 3.31 -20.32 -2.52
CA LYS A 14 3.84 -19.47 -3.60
C LYS A 14 2.99 -18.20 -3.73
N PRO A 15 3.62 -17.06 -4.08
CA PRO A 15 2.89 -15.82 -4.27
C PRO A 15 1.80 -16.01 -5.32
N ILE A 16 0.56 -15.69 -4.93
CA ILE A 16 -0.62 -15.72 -5.79
C ILE A 16 -0.53 -14.57 -6.81
N VAL A 17 0.06 -13.44 -6.37
CA VAL A 17 0.36 -12.29 -7.21
C VAL A 17 1.80 -11.86 -6.94
N SER A 18 2.52 -11.55 -8.01
CA SER A 18 3.84 -10.94 -7.96
C SER A 18 3.89 -9.86 -9.04
N GLU A 19 4.12 -8.61 -8.63
CA GLU A 19 4.27 -7.48 -9.54
C GLU A 19 5.53 -6.67 -9.21
N THR A 20 6.23 -6.23 -10.24
CA THR A 20 7.39 -5.35 -10.09
C THR A 20 6.98 -3.94 -10.49
N ILE A 21 7.23 -2.98 -9.61
CA ILE A 21 6.86 -1.57 -9.78
C ILE A 21 8.11 -0.72 -9.56
N ASP A 22 8.38 0.18 -10.51
CA ASP A 22 9.38 1.22 -10.34
C ASP A 22 8.83 2.35 -9.48
N ILE A 23 9.45 2.56 -8.33
CA ILE A 23 9.03 3.57 -7.36
C ILE A 23 10.04 4.72 -7.35
N GLY A 24 9.52 5.94 -7.42
CA GLY A 24 10.33 7.16 -7.41
C GLY A 24 10.83 7.52 -6.01
N HIS A 25 10.01 7.23 -4.99
CA HIS A 25 10.25 7.61 -3.61
C HIS A 25 9.92 6.46 -2.64
N PRO A 26 10.83 6.08 -1.71
CA PRO A 26 10.62 4.92 -0.81
C PRO A 26 9.33 4.96 0.01
N LEU A 27 8.81 6.15 0.31
CA LEU A 27 7.54 6.32 1.04
C LEU A 27 6.31 5.83 0.26
N GLU A 28 6.38 5.74 -1.07
CA GLU A 28 5.28 5.27 -1.91
C GLU A 28 5.10 3.75 -1.78
N VAL A 29 6.12 3.02 -1.33
CA VAL A 29 6.08 1.55 -1.14
C VAL A 29 4.89 1.15 -0.29
N TRP A 30 4.62 1.87 0.81
CA TRP A 30 3.51 1.53 1.69
C TRP A 30 2.15 1.73 1.01
N CYS A 31 1.98 2.77 0.19
CA CYS A 31 0.74 2.99 -0.56
C CYS A 31 0.45 1.83 -1.52
N HIS A 32 1.49 1.31 -2.16
CA HIS A 32 1.37 0.16 -3.04
C HIS A 32 0.99 -1.10 -2.25
N VAL A 33 1.51 -1.27 -1.03
CA VAL A 33 1.09 -2.36 -0.12
C VAL A 33 -0.40 -2.23 0.23
N GLU A 34 -0.85 -1.05 0.63
CA GLU A 34 -2.25 -0.77 0.95
C GLU A 34 -3.17 -0.98 -0.26
N ALA A 35 -2.77 -0.49 -1.43
CA ALA A 35 -3.51 -0.68 -2.67
C ALA A 35 -3.59 -2.16 -3.07
N LEU A 36 -2.51 -2.92 -2.90
CA LEU A 36 -2.48 -4.36 -3.16
C LEU A 36 -3.39 -5.12 -2.18
N ALA A 37 -3.36 -4.76 -0.90
CA ALA A 37 -4.24 -5.31 0.13
C ALA A 37 -5.71 -5.06 -0.19
N LEU A 38 -6.04 -3.83 -0.59
CA LEU A 38 -7.41 -3.45 -0.95
C LEU A 38 -7.88 -4.13 -2.24
N ARG A 39 -7.00 -4.28 -3.24
CA ARG A 39 -7.33 -4.94 -4.51
C ARG A 39 -7.57 -6.43 -4.34
N LEU A 40 -6.75 -7.13 -3.54
CA LEU A 40 -6.83 -8.58 -3.39
C LEU A 40 -7.72 -9.04 -2.23
N GLY A 41 -8.02 -8.13 -1.30
CA GLY A 41 -8.86 -8.39 -0.14
C GLY A 41 -8.16 -9.22 0.94
N GLU A 42 -8.75 -9.17 2.13
CA GLU A 42 -8.31 -9.98 3.25
C GLU A 42 -8.65 -11.45 3.07
N ARG A 43 -7.70 -12.32 3.37
CA ARG A 43 -7.92 -13.75 3.58
C ARG A 43 -7.18 -14.19 4.85
N PRO A 44 -7.69 -15.18 5.60
CA PRO A 44 -7.01 -15.68 6.78
C PRO A 44 -5.56 -16.10 6.46
N GLY A 45 -4.58 -15.55 7.17
CA GLY A 45 -3.16 -15.88 6.93
C GLY A 45 -2.55 -15.28 5.65
N ALA A 46 -3.23 -14.35 4.98
CA ALA A 46 -2.66 -13.61 3.86
C ALA A 46 -1.68 -12.52 4.31
N PHE A 47 -0.57 -12.41 3.60
CA PHE A 47 0.45 -11.40 3.86
C PHE A 47 1.02 -10.84 2.56
N ILE A 48 1.52 -9.61 2.65
CA ILE A 48 2.23 -8.92 1.58
C ILE A 48 3.70 -8.85 1.95
N ARG A 49 4.54 -9.20 0.98
CA ARG A 49 5.99 -9.04 1.05
C ARG A 49 6.43 -8.11 -0.05
N VAL A 50 7.31 -7.16 0.27
CA VAL A 50 7.95 -6.30 -0.72
C VAL A 50 9.44 -6.53 -0.68
N ARG A 51 10.04 -6.69 -1.86
CA ARG A 51 11.48 -6.81 -2.04
C ARG A 51 12.02 -5.63 -2.84
N ASP A 52 13.22 -5.17 -2.52
CA ASP A 52 13.94 -4.18 -3.33
C ASP A 52 14.58 -4.82 -4.58
N ASP A 53 15.30 -4.02 -5.36
CA ASP A 53 16.03 -4.45 -6.57
C ASP A 53 17.13 -5.48 -6.28
N LYS A 54 17.58 -5.56 -5.02
CA LYS A 54 18.57 -6.52 -4.54
C LYS A 54 17.93 -7.82 -4.04
N GLY A 55 16.61 -7.93 -4.10
CA GLY A 55 15.85 -9.07 -3.61
C GLY A 55 15.71 -9.12 -2.08
N GLN A 56 16.10 -8.07 -1.36
CA GLN A 56 15.98 -7.99 0.09
C GLN A 56 14.54 -7.63 0.48
N ALA A 57 14.00 -8.30 1.49
CA ALA A 57 12.67 -7.99 1.98
C ALA A 57 12.70 -6.67 2.76
N VAL A 58 12.04 -5.64 2.23
CA VAL A 58 11.94 -4.31 2.86
C VAL A 58 10.61 -4.10 3.59
N VAL A 59 9.56 -4.83 3.18
CA VAL A 59 8.28 -4.87 3.90
C VAL A 59 7.80 -6.31 4.01
N ARG A 60 7.26 -6.65 5.19
CA ARG A 60 6.48 -7.86 5.41
C ARG A 60 5.34 -7.52 6.36
N THR A 61 4.10 -7.59 5.89
CA THR A 61 2.93 -7.20 6.68
C THR A 61 1.74 -8.10 6.40
N GLY A 62 0.86 -8.27 7.38
CA GLY A 62 -0.43 -8.93 7.17
C GLY A 62 -1.36 -8.06 6.32
N VAL A 63 -2.21 -8.68 5.51
CA VAL A 63 -3.19 -7.94 4.70
C VAL A 63 -4.17 -7.17 5.59
N ALA A 64 -4.62 -7.77 6.70
CA ALA A 64 -5.45 -7.10 7.69
C ALA A 64 -4.80 -5.83 8.25
N THR A 65 -3.48 -5.86 8.50
CA THR A 65 -2.72 -4.69 8.98
C THR A 65 -2.66 -3.59 7.93
N ALA A 66 -2.44 -3.94 6.67
CA ALA A 66 -2.42 -2.98 5.57
C ALA A 66 -3.81 -2.38 5.30
N LEU A 67 -4.90 -3.13 5.52
CA LEU A 67 -6.26 -2.58 5.44
C LEU A 67 -6.56 -1.65 6.61
N ALA A 68 -6.20 -2.04 7.84
CA ALA A 68 -6.38 -1.21 9.02
C ALA A 68 -5.57 0.10 8.94
N SER A 69 -4.42 0.13 8.25
CA SER A 69 -3.68 1.38 8.05
C SER A 69 -4.41 2.38 7.15
N ILE A 70 -5.26 1.90 6.22
CA ILE A 70 -6.12 2.75 5.40
C ILE A 70 -7.22 3.39 6.26
N GLU A 71 -7.84 2.60 7.15
CA GLU A 71 -8.91 3.08 8.05
C GLU A 71 -8.39 4.10 9.05
N THR A 72 -7.21 3.86 9.62
CA THR A 72 -6.54 4.74 10.59
C THR A 72 -5.88 5.97 9.96
N CYS A 73 -5.80 6.04 8.63
CA CYS A 73 -5.26 7.20 7.93
C CYS A 73 -6.07 8.47 8.27
N GLY A 74 -5.44 9.56 8.68
CA GLY A 74 -6.14 10.82 8.98
C GLY A 74 -6.64 11.60 7.75
N CYS A 75 -6.23 11.19 6.54
CA CYS A 75 -6.55 11.92 5.32
C CYS A 75 -8.03 11.80 4.95
N LYS A 76 -8.72 12.94 4.86
CA LYS A 76 -10.12 13.02 4.40
C LYS A 76 -10.25 12.70 2.90
N GLY A 77 -9.23 13.06 2.11
CA GLY A 77 -9.18 12.83 0.66
C GLY A 77 -8.42 11.57 0.23
N CYS A 78 -8.21 10.59 1.13
CA CYS A 78 -7.43 9.41 0.79
C CYS A 78 -8.13 8.62 -0.34
N PRO A 79 -7.49 8.44 -1.52
CA PRO A 79 -8.12 7.72 -2.62
C PRO A 79 -8.36 6.23 -2.30
N LEU A 80 -7.64 5.67 -1.32
CA LEU A 80 -7.80 4.28 -0.89
C LEU A 80 -9.01 4.07 0.03
N LYS A 81 -9.41 5.07 0.83
CA LYS A 81 -10.59 4.96 1.72
C LYS A 81 -11.91 4.84 0.98
N ASN A 82 -12.00 5.44 -0.21
CA ASN A 82 -13.22 5.47 -1.01
C ASN A 82 -13.34 4.29 -1.98
N ARG A 83 -12.38 3.36 -1.98
CA ARG A 83 -12.41 2.19 -2.87
C ARG A 83 -12.97 0.97 -2.14
N ALA A 84 -13.91 0.30 -2.80
CA ALA A 84 -14.39 -1.00 -2.36
C ALA A 84 -13.29 -2.07 -2.57
N PRO A 85 -13.12 -3.01 -1.62
CA PRO A 85 -12.20 -4.13 -1.79
C PRO A 85 -12.62 -4.99 -3.01
N GLY A 86 -11.65 -5.46 -3.79
CA GLY A 86 -11.90 -6.31 -4.97
C GLY A 86 -12.19 -5.57 -6.29
N GLY A 87 -12.09 -4.24 -6.33
CA GLY A 87 -12.21 -3.48 -7.58
C GLY A 87 -10.97 -3.54 -8.46
N ALA A 88 -11.14 -3.83 -9.76
CA ALA A 88 -10.07 -3.89 -10.78
C ALA A 88 -9.49 -2.52 -11.19
N ALA A 89 -9.41 -1.56 -10.25
CA ALA A 89 -8.97 -0.21 -10.55
C ALA A 89 -7.45 -0.08 -10.36
N ALA A 90 -6.79 0.51 -11.37
CA ALA A 90 -5.37 0.87 -11.35
C ALA A 90 -4.97 1.50 -10.00
N ILE A 91 -3.79 1.14 -9.47
CA ILE A 91 -3.24 1.73 -8.24
C ILE A 91 -3.35 3.25 -8.40
N PRO A 92 -4.09 3.97 -7.53
CA PRO A 92 -4.20 5.40 -7.68
C PRO A 92 -2.79 6.00 -7.57
N ALA A 93 -2.57 7.08 -8.31
CA ALA A 93 -1.34 7.87 -8.24
C ALA A 93 -0.93 8.06 -6.77
N PRO A 94 0.39 8.03 -6.50
CA PRO A 94 0.93 7.93 -5.15
C PRO A 94 0.25 8.96 -4.26
N CYS A 95 -0.28 8.48 -3.14
CA CYS A 95 -0.59 9.36 -2.04
C CYS A 95 0.67 10.24 -1.83
N ARG A 96 0.52 11.56 -1.91
CA ARG A 96 1.62 12.51 -1.70
C ARG A 96 2.08 12.43 -0.23
N TYR A 97 2.80 11.37 0.14
CA TYR A 97 3.33 11.14 1.48
C TYR A 97 4.61 11.94 1.66
N LYS A 98 4.55 12.99 2.49
CA LYS A 98 5.65 13.31 3.41
C LYS A 98 5.37 12.52 4.70
N ALA A 99 6.29 11.68 5.15
CA ALA A 99 6.12 10.84 6.35
C ALA A 99 6.07 11.66 7.66
N PRO A 100 5.64 11.08 8.81
CA PRO A 100 4.74 9.94 9.00
C PRO A 100 3.29 10.47 8.98
N CYS A 101 2.46 10.06 8.02
CA CYS A 101 1.13 10.63 7.80
C CYS A 101 1.08 12.17 7.96
N ALA A 102 1.86 12.92 7.17
CA ALA A 102 1.64 14.37 7.04
C ALA A 102 0.44 14.66 6.12
N CYS A 103 -0.66 13.94 6.30
CA CYS A 103 -1.98 14.41 5.91
C CYS A 103 -2.42 15.39 7.01
N GLY A 104 -1.66 16.47 7.17
CA GLY A 104 -2.10 17.61 7.96
C GLY A 104 -3.44 18.08 7.39
N PRO A 105 -4.33 18.64 8.23
CA PRO A 105 -5.59 19.16 7.73
C PRO A 105 -5.28 20.11 6.57
N GLU A 106 -5.85 19.86 5.40
CA GLU A 106 -6.08 20.93 4.45
C GLU A 106 -7.11 21.86 5.12
N GLY A 107 -6.57 22.77 5.93
CA GLY A 107 -7.25 23.91 6.51
C GLY A 107 -6.42 25.12 6.13
N GLY A 108 -6.66 25.64 4.93
CA GLY A 108 -6.37 27.04 4.70
C GLY A 108 -7.32 27.86 5.58
N GLU A 109 -6.78 28.87 6.25
CA GLU A 109 -7.42 30.15 6.47
C GLU A 109 -6.33 31.14 6.90
N THR A 110 -5.94 31.99 5.95
CA THR A 110 -5.45 33.34 6.19
C THR A 110 -6.39 34.07 7.14
N HIS A 111 -5.86 34.62 8.22
CA HIS A 111 -6.41 35.81 8.86
C HIS A 111 -5.26 36.72 9.32
#